data_AF-A0A5A9ER37-F1
#
_entry.id   AF-A0A5A9ER37-F1
#
_cell.length_a   1.000
_cell.length_b   1.000
_cell.length_c   1.000
_cell.angle_alpha   90.00
_cell.angle_beta   90.00
_cell.angle_gamma   90.00
#
_symmetry.space_group_name_H-M   'P 1'
#
loop_
_entity.id
_entity.type
_entity.pdbx_description
1 polymer ?
#
loop_
_entity_poly.entity_id
_entity_poly.type
_entity_poly.pdbx_seq_one_letter_code
_entity_poly.pdbx_strand_id
1 'polypeptide(L)' 'MRHSRTHLERAVEAFNADTPPGTPVTVRTFLGRRITTRTASKASLTGDRPGVWLMGVRERCDLSRVVPA' A
#
# COMPACT_ATOMS: atom_id res chain seq x y z
N MET A 1 4.85 -3.99 -19.59
CA MET A 1 3.37 -3.96 -19.70
C MET A 1 2.87 -2.77 -18.89
N ARG A 2 2.23 -1.78 -19.53
CA ARG A 2 1.54 -0.69 -18.80
C ARG A 2 0.22 -1.27 -18.28
N HIS A 3 0.04 -1.38 -16.97
CA HIS A 3 -1.29 -1.67 -16.45
C HIS A 3 -2.22 -0.52 -16.87
N SER A 4 -3.43 -0.85 -17.34
CA SER A 4 -4.42 0.20 -17.61
C SER A 4 -4.71 0.92 -16.29
N ARG A 5 -4.87 2.24 -16.34
CA ARG A 5 -5.15 3.06 -15.16
C ARG A 5 -6.32 2.50 -14.33
N THR A 6 -7.36 2.04 -15.02
CA THR A 6 -8.54 1.38 -14.41
C THR A 6 -8.17 0.15 -13.58
N HIS A 7 -7.17 -0.64 -13.99
CA HIS A 7 -6.70 -1.78 -13.21
C HIS A 7 -6.04 -1.32 -11.90
N LEU A 8 -5.22 -0.26 -11.95
CA LEU A 8 -4.57 0.29 -10.76
C LEU A 8 -5.58 0.91 -9.79
N GLU A 9 -6.59 1.59 -10.32
CA GLU A 9 -7.69 2.15 -9.52
C GLU A 9 -8.47 1.05 -8.80
N ARG A 10 -8.84 -0.04 -9.50
CA ARG A 10 -9.49 -1.20 -8.88
C ARG A 10 -8.63 -1.86 -7.80
N ALA A 11 -7.31 -1.95 -7.99
CA ALA A 11 -6.41 -2.51 -6.99
C ALA A 11 -6.36 -1.63 -5.72
N VAL A 12 -6.37 -0.30 -5.87
CA VAL A 12 -6.46 0.64 -4.76
C VAL A 12 -7.79 0.52 -4.02
N GLU A 13 -8.90 0.41 -4.75
CA GLU A 13 -10.24 0.23 -4.16
C GLU A 13 -10.34 -1.07 -3.37
N ALA A 14 -9.92 -2.19 -3.96
CA ALA A 14 -9.91 -3.49 -3.29
C ALA A 14 -9.06 -3.47 -2.02
N PHE A 15 -7.83 -2.94 -2.11
CA PHE A 15 -6.96 -2.79 -0.94
C PHE A 15 -7.62 -1.95 0.16
N ASN A 16 -8.28 -0.84 -0.19
CA ASN A 16 -8.94 0.02 0.79
C ASN A 16 -10.17 -0.62 1.45
N ALA A 17 -10.87 -1.51 0.73
CA ALA A 17 -11.99 -2.26 1.28
C ALA A 17 -11.51 -3.28 2.33
N ASP A 18 -10.42 -3.99 2.04
CA ASP A 18 -9.88 -5.04 2.90
C ASP A 18 -8.99 -4.50 4.03
N THR A 19 -8.33 -3.36 3.79
CA THR A 19 -7.28 -2.81 4.67
C THR A 19 -7.51 -1.31 4.94
N PRO A 20 -8.58 -0.92 5.65
CA PRO A 20 -8.84 0.48 6.00
C PRO A 20 -7.74 1.05 6.92
N PRO A 21 -7.66 2.38 7.11
CA PRO A 21 -6.71 3.00 8.04
C PRO A 21 -6.77 2.39 9.45
N GLY A 22 -5.60 2.15 10.05
CA GLY A 22 -5.45 1.49 11.35
C GLY A 22 -5.27 -0.04 11.28
N THR A 23 -5.41 -0.64 10.10
CA THR A 23 -5.29 -2.10 9.91
C THR A 23 -3.82 -2.53 9.96
N PRO A 24 -3.48 -3.60 10.70
CA PRO A 24 -2.15 -4.19 10.69
C PRO A 24 -1.74 -4.71 9.31
N VAL A 25 -0.52 -4.36 8.89
CA VAL A 25 0.08 -4.79 7.63
C VAL A 25 1.56 -5.11 7.83
N THR A 26 2.08 -6.01 7.01
CA THR A 26 3.51 -6.26 6.88
C THR A 26 4.03 -5.62 5.60
N VAL A 27 5.05 -4.77 5.71
CA VAL A 27 5.72 -4.17 4.57
C VAL A 27 7.13 -4.75 4.41
N ARG A 28 7.53 -5.00 3.16
CA ARG A 28 8.92 -5.32 2.81
C ARG A 28 9.65 -4.04 2.43
N THR A 29 10.63 -3.65 3.25
CA THR A 29 11.47 -2.47 2.99
C THR A 29 12.43 -2.73 1.83
N PHE A 30 13.05 -1.66 1.31
CA PHE A 30 14.04 -1.77 0.24
C PHE A 30 15.25 -2.64 0.62
N LEU A 31 15.62 -2.68 1.91
CA LEU A 31 16.70 -3.52 2.43
C LEU A 31 16.27 -4.98 2.68
N GLY A 32 15.09 -5.38 2.18
CA GLY A 32 14.56 -6.75 2.33
C GLY A 32 14.01 -7.08 3.73
N ARG A 33 14.06 -6.15 4.68
CA ARG A 33 13.51 -6.35 6.02
C ARG A 33 11.98 -6.31 5.98
N ARG A 34 11.33 -7.22 6.71
CA ARG A 34 9.88 -7.18 6.95
C ARG A 34 9.60 -6.41 8.23
N ILE A 35 8.66 -5.48 8.17
CA ILE A 35 8.24 -4.70 9.32
C ILE A 35 6.71 -4.78 9.40
N THR A 36 6.20 -5.17 10.57
CA THR A 36 4.77 -5.11 10.86
C THR A 36 4.44 -3.73 11.41
N THR A 37 3.46 -3.08 10.81
CA THR A 37 2.97 -1.76 11.20
C THR A 37 1.46 -1.67 10.90
N ARG A 38 0.88 -0.47 10.93
CA ARG A 38 -0.53 -0.22 10.58
C ARG A 38 -0.64 0.79 9.45
N THR A 39 -1.69 0.68 8.65
CA THR A 39 -2.03 1.71 7.67
C THR A 39 -2.32 3.05 8.37
N ALA A 40 -1.73 4.13 7.90
CA ALA A 40 -1.96 5.49 8.38
C ALA A 40 -2.99 6.24 7.53
N SER A 41 -3.22 5.80 6.29
CA SER A 41 -4.15 6.42 5.35
C SER A 41 -4.86 5.36 4.51
N LYS A 42 -5.86 5.81 3.74
CA LYS A 42 -6.32 5.06 2.56
C LYS A 42 -5.18 5.00 1.53
N ALA A 43 -5.09 3.90 0.80
CA ALA A 43 -4.28 3.81 -0.41
C ALA A 43 -4.84 4.75 -1.49
N SER A 44 -3.95 5.27 -2.32
CA SER A 44 -4.29 6.14 -3.44
C SER A 44 -3.37 5.88 -4.62
N LEU A 45 -3.70 6.48 -5.77
CA LEU A 45 -2.89 6.46 -6.97
C LEU A 45 -2.18 7.81 -7.14
N THR A 46 -0.88 7.80 -7.44
CA THR A 46 -0.15 9.01 -7.89
C THR A 46 0.57 8.71 -9.19
N GLY A 47 0.09 9.32 -10.28
CA GLY A 47 0.44 8.88 -11.63
C GLY A 47 -0.02 7.45 -11.85
N ASP A 48 0.90 6.55 -12.18
CA ASP A 48 0.66 5.11 -12.32
C ASP A 48 1.18 4.30 -11.12
N ARG A 49 1.36 4.94 -9.94
CA ARG A 49 1.93 4.32 -8.75
C ARG A 49 0.90 4.22 -7.62
N PRO A 50 0.33 3.03 -7.37
CA PRO A 50 -0.55 2.81 -6.24
C PRO A 50 0.27 2.68 -4.96
N GLY A 51 -0.15 3.36 -3.88
CA GLY A 51 0.58 3.31 -2.63
C GLY A 51 -0.18 3.86 -1.43
N VAL A 52 0.32 3.55 -0.25
CA VAL A 52 -0.31 3.83 1.06
C VAL A 52 0.72 4.40 2.04
N TRP A 53 0.26 5.24 2.96
CA TRP A 53 1.07 5.69 4.09
C TRP A 53 0.93 4.73 5.26
N LEU A 54 2.04 4.39 5.91
CA LEU A 54 2.08 3.47 7.04
C LEU A 54 2.60 4.19 8.29
N MET A 55 2.10 3.78 9.46
CA MET A 55 2.55 4.36 10.73
C MET A 55 4.03 4.05 10.97
N GLY A 56 4.79 5.05 11.42
CA GLY A 56 6.23 4.91 11.66
C GLY A 56 7.10 4.76 10.40
N VAL A 57 6.51 4.80 9.20
CA VAL A 57 7.25 4.80 7.93
C VAL A 57 7.20 6.21 7.35
N ARG A 58 8.38 6.79 7.08
CA ARG A 58 8.51 8.19 6.62
C ARG A 58 8.18 8.39 5.14
N GLU A 59 8.09 7.30 4.39
CA GLU A 59 7.83 7.31 2.96
C GLU A 59 6.54 6.58 2.62
N ARG A 60 5.95 6.93 1.49
CA ARG A 60 4.80 6.21 0.95
C ARG A 60 5.25 4.86 0.39
N CYS A 61 4.57 3.81 0.80
CA CYS A 61 4.87 2.45 0.36
C CYS A 61 4.05 2.09 -0.87
N ASP A 62 4.69 1.47 -1.86
CA ASP A 62 4.03 0.87 -3.00
C ASP A 62 3.14 -0.30 -2.53
N LEU A 63 1.92 -0.40 -3.05
CA LEU A 63 0.98 -1.46 -2.65
C LEU A 63 1.53 -2.86 -2.90
N SER A 64 2.37 -3.07 -3.91
CA SER A 64 2.99 -4.37 -4.19
C SER A 64 3.94 -4.86 -3.09
N ARG A 65 4.32 -3.99 -2.16
CA ARG A 65 5.23 -4.29 -1.03
C ARG A 65 4.50 -4.43 0.30
N VAL A 66 3.19 -4.18 0.32
CA VAL A 66 2.36 -4.20 1.52
C VAL A 66 1.43 -5.39 1.44
N VAL A 67 1.48 -6.25 2.45
CA VAL A 67 0.56 -7.39 2.60
C VAL A 67 -0.17 -7.25 3.94
N PRO A 68 -1.43 -7.70 4.03
CA PRO A 68 -2.09 -7.91 5.32
C PRO A 68 -1.19 -8.75 6.25
N ALA A 69 -1.16 -8.40 7.53
CA ALA A 69 -0.33 -9.08 8.53
C ALA A 69 -0.85 -10.48 8.88
#